data_AF-A0A4Q3T018-F1
#
_entry.id   AF-A0A4Q3T018-F1
#
_cell.length_a   1.000
_cell.length_b   1.000
_cell.length_c   1.000
_cell.angle_alpha   90.00
_cell.angle_beta   90.00
_cell.angle_gamma   90.00
#
_symmetry.space_group_name_H-M   'P 1'
#
loop_
_entity.id
_entity.type
_entity.pdbx_description
1 polymer ?
#
loop_
_entity_poly.entity_id
_entity_poly.type
_entity_poly.pdbx_seq_one_letter_code
_entity_poly.pdbx_strand_id
1 'polypeptide(L)'
;YDYSQAITFLRLAEFYLNYAEIQIALGNEPEAREYINKLRRRPSVSMPDITASGQELVRIYRNERAIELHLEDSRFFDLLRWKAAPGNIDIPTRGLTSVLMDWTGAQPGDLQGKLSFTYGVIPEAEVRKPWKGDYYYLLPIPNDEIRKSNGTLVQNPGY
;
A
#
# COMPACT_ATOMS: atom_id res chain seq x y z
N TYR A 1 20.58 4.83 22.94
CA TYR A 1 19.80 4.58 21.73
C TYR A 1 20.61 3.67 20.85
N ASP A 2 20.07 2.50 20.52
CA ASP A 2 20.70 1.57 19.60
C ASP A 2 20.36 2.02 18.18
N TYR A 3 21.34 2.52 17.44
CA TYR A 3 21.19 3.00 16.07
C TYR A 3 21.38 1.87 15.04
N SER A 4 21.18 0.61 15.45
CA SER A 4 21.38 -0.60 14.63
C SER A 4 20.26 -0.86 13.61
N GLN A 5 19.23 -0.03 13.54
CA GLN A 5 18.16 -0.18 12.54
C GLN A 5 18.65 0.24 11.16
N ALA A 6 18.98 -0.75 10.32
CA ALA A 6 19.24 -0.54 8.90
C ALA A 6 17.91 -0.24 8.17
N ILE A 7 17.81 0.95 7.57
CA ILE A 7 16.71 1.29 6.68
C ILE A 7 17.05 0.79 5.29
N THR A 8 16.23 -0.11 4.76
CA THR A 8 16.41 -0.64 3.40
C THR A 8 15.92 0.39 2.39
N PHE A 9 16.84 0.93 1.59
CA PHE A 9 16.47 1.88 0.52
C PHE A 9 16.15 1.18 -0.80
N LEU A 10 16.89 0.11 -1.11
CA LEU A 10 16.70 -0.72 -2.29
C LEU A 10 16.97 -2.17 -1.93
N ARG A 11 16.18 -3.09 -2.47
CA ARG A 11 16.41 -4.53 -2.34
C ARG A 11 15.96 -5.30 -3.56
N LEU A 12 16.51 -6.49 -3.71
CA LEU A 12 16.32 -7.34 -4.90
C LEU A 12 14.84 -7.56 -5.28
N ALA A 13 13.95 -7.64 -4.29
CA ALA A 13 12.52 -7.85 -4.58
C ALA A 13 11.89 -6.71 -5.38
N GLU A 14 12.31 -5.47 -5.10
CA GLU A 14 11.83 -4.31 -5.85
C GLU A 14 12.26 -4.42 -7.33
N PHE A 15 13.48 -4.86 -7.60
CA PHE A 15 13.96 -5.05 -8.97
C PHE A 15 13.15 -6.11 -9.73
N TYR A 16 12.76 -7.21 -9.07
CA TYR A 16 11.87 -8.20 -9.68
C TYR A 16 10.48 -7.62 -9.98
N LEU A 17 9.93 -6.82 -9.08
CA LEU A 17 8.64 -6.16 -9.30
C LEU A 17 8.72 -5.10 -10.40
N ASN A 18 9.78 -4.29 -10.42
CA ASN A 18 10.01 -3.29 -11.47
C ASN A 18 10.12 -3.96 -12.84
N TYR A 19 10.88 -5.06 -12.94
CA TYR A 19 10.97 -5.83 -14.18
C TYR A 19 9.63 -6.44 -14.58
N ALA A 20 8.89 -7.03 -13.64
CA ALA A 20 7.56 -7.56 -13.91
C ALA A 20 6.60 -6.47 -14.44
N GLU A 21 6.62 -5.27 -13.88
CA GLU A 21 5.80 -4.15 -14.36
C GLU A 21 6.12 -3.75 -15.80
N ILE A 22 7.42 -3.69 -16.13
CA ILE A 22 7.89 -3.41 -17.48
C ILE A 22 7.36 -4.50 -18.43
N GLN A 23 7.47 -5.77 -18.07
CA GLN A 23 6.98 -6.87 -18.91
C GLN A 23 5.46 -6.82 -19.09
N ILE A 24 4.69 -6.47 -18.05
CA ILE A 24 3.23 -6.25 -18.17
C ILE A 24 2.95 -5.12 -19.17
N ALA A 25 3.66 -4.00 -19.08
CA ALA A 25 3.48 -2.86 -19.98
C ALA A 25 3.84 -3.19 -21.44
N LEU A 26 4.79 -4.11 -21.66
CA LEU A 26 5.18 -4.62 -22.97
C LEU A 26 4.27 -5.74 -23.50
N GLY A 27 3.35 -6.26 -22.68
CA GLY A 27 2.48 -7.39 -23.03
C GLY A 27 3.11 -8.78 -22.85
N ASN A 28 4.32 -8.86 -22.28
CA ASN A 28 5.03 -10.11 -22.00
C ASN A 28 4.60 -10.70 -20.66
N GLU A 29 3.34 -11.13 -20.58
CA GLU A 29 2.79 -11.66 -19.34
C GLU A 29 3.46 -12.94 -18.79
N PRO A 30 3.94 -13.90 -19.61
CA PRO A 30 4.64 -15.08 -19.08
C PRO A 30 5.86 -14.70 -18.24
N GLU A 31 6.69 -13.80 -18.74
CA GLU A 31 7.86 -13.27 -18.04
C GLU A 31 7.44 -12.47 -16.81
N ALA A 32 6.41 -11.62 -16.91
CA ALA A 32 5.89 -10.90 -15.75
C ALA A 32 5.50 -11.85 -14.59
N ARG A 33 4.75 -12.92 -14.91
CA ARG A 33 4.36 -13.95 -13.93
C ARG A 33 5.56 -14.66 -13.35
N GLU A 34 6.59 -14.98 -14.15
CA GLU A 34 7.80 -15.62 -13.67
C GLU A 34 8.45 -14.81 -12.54
N TYR A 35 8.63 -13.50 -12.75
CA TYR A 35 9.30 -12.63 -11.78
C TYR A 35 8.45 -12.35 -10.54
N ILE A 36 7.12 -12.26 -10.69
CA ILE A 36 6.21 -12.17 -9.53
C ILE A 36 6.28 -13.48 -8.72
N ASN A 37 6.24 -14.64 -9.40
CA ASN A 37 6.27 -15.94 -8.75
C ASN A 37 7.62 -16.22 -8.05
N LYS A 38 8.74 -15.64 -8.50
CA LYS A 38 10.02 -15.70 -7.76
C LYS A 38 9.90 -15.16 -6.34
N LEU A 39 9.09 -14.13 -6.11
CA LEU A 39 8.86 -13.57 -4.78
C LEU A 39 7.93 -14.44 -3.94
N ARG A 40 6.86 -14.92 -4.56
CA ARG A 40 5.83 -15.74 -3.92
C ARG A 40 6.38 -17.10 -3.47
N ARG A 41 7.27 -17.70 -4.28
CA ARG A 41 7.93 -19.00 -4.00
C ARG A 41 9.06 -18.93 -2.97
N ARG A 42 9.45 -17.74 -2.48
CA ARG A 42 10.51 -17.67 -1.47
C ARG A 42 10.14 -18.54 -0.26
N PRO A 43 11.09 -19.29 0.33
CA PRO A 43 10.78 -20.22 1.42
C PRO A 43 10.07 -19.58 2.61
N SER A 44 10.34 -18.30 2.90
CA SER A 44 9.69 -17.56 3.99
C SER A 44 8.26 -17.10 3.68
N VAL A 45 7.82 -17.16 2.43
CA VAL A 45 6.52 -16.68 1.96
C VAL A 45 5.63 -17.86 1.53
N SER A 46 6.17 -18.77 0.72
CA SER A 46 5.53 -20.03 0.31
C SER A 46 4.10 -19.85 -0.24
N MET A 47 3.87 -18.81 -1.04
CA MET A 47 2.59 -18.54 -1.69
C MET A 47 2.47 -19.28 -3.04
N PRO A 48 1.25 -19.67 -3.45
CA PRO A 48 1.03 -20.33 -4.73
C PRO A 48 1.31 -19.40 -5.90
N ASP A 49 1.70 -19.98 -7.03
CA ASP A 49 1.94 -19.24 -8.26
C ASP A 49 0.67 -18.58 -8.80
N ILE A 50 0.85 -17.42 -9.44
CA ILE A 50 -0.21 -16.74 -10.16
C ILE A 50 -0.29 -17.26 -11.59
N THR A 51 -1.52 -17.46 -12.07
CA THR A 51 -1.83 -17.84 -13.45
C THR A 51 -2.69 -16.80 -14.17
N ALA A 52 -3.00 -15.69 -13.50
CA ALA A 52 -3.81 -14.60 -14.02
C ALA A 52 -3.19 -13.91 -15.25
N SER A 53 -4.05 -13.28 -16.04
CA SER A 53 -3.71 -12.55 -17.25
C SER A 53 -4.48 -11.23 -17.34
N GLY A 54 -4.08 -10.37 -18.28
CA GLY A 54 -4.71 -9.10 -18.59
C GLY A 54 -4.83 -8.18 -17.37
N GLN A 55 -6.03 -7.61 -17.18
CA GLN A 55 -6.30 -6.69 -16.08
C GLN A 55 -6.16 -7.34 -14.70
N GLU A 56 -6.44 -8.64 -14.59
CA GLU A 56 -6.32 -9.35 -13.32
C GLU A 56 -4.85 -9.54 -12.93
N LEU A 57 -3.97 -9.77 -13.90
CA LEU A 57 -2.51 -9.78 -13.67
C LEU A 57 -2.04 -8.41 -13.16
N VAL A 58 -2.49 -7.31 -13.76
CA VAL A 58 -2.15 -5.95 -13.30
C VAL A 58 -2.62 -5.73 -11.86
N ARG A 59 -3.85 -6.14 -11.54
CA ARG A 59 -4.42 -6.01 -10.19
C ARG A 59 -3.60 -6.79 -9.16
N ILE A 60 -3.27 -8.04 -9.46
CA ILE A 60 -2.45 -8.90 -8.61
C ILE A 60 -1.05 -8.32 -8.45
N TYR A 61 -0.42 -7.87 -9.53
CA TYR A 61 0.89 -7.22 -9.48
C TYR A 61 0.90 -6.01 -8.53
N ARG A 62 -0.07 -5.11 -8.67
CA ARG A 62 -0.19 -3.92 -7.80
C ARG A 62 -0.40 -4.28 -6.33
N ASN A 63 -1.12 -5.37 -6.06
CA ASN A 63 -1.30 -5.89 -4.71
C ASN A 63 -0.02 -6.53 -4.16
N GLU A 64 0.67 -7.35 -4.95
CA GLU A 64 1.93 -7.97 -4.57
C GLU A 64 2.97 -6.91 -4.21
N ARG A 65 3.12 -5.86 -5.03
CA ARG A 65 4.02 -4.74 -4.74
C ARG A 65 3.69 -4.02 -3.43
N ALA A 66 2.40 -3.83 -3.14
CA ALA A 66 1.95 -3.15 -1.94
C ALA A 66 2.24 -3.93 -0.65
N ILE A 67 2.11 -5.26 -0.73
CA ILE A 67 2.40 -6.18 0.39
C ILE A 67 3.90 -6.32 0.56
N GLU A 68 4.61 -6.57 -0.54
CA GLU A 68 6.03 -6.83 -0.52
C GLU A 68 6.82 -5.65 0.05
N LEU A 69 6.56 -4.44 -0.46
CA LEU A 69 7.28 -3.21 -0.09
C LEU A 69 6.55 -2.41 0.99
N HIS A 70 5.76 -3.07 1.84
CA HIS A 70 5.01 -2.42 2.91
C HIS A 70 5.98 -1.76 3.90
N LEU A 71 5.74 -0.49 4.24
CA LEU A 71 6.59 0.35 5.10
C LEU A 71 8.00 0.62 4.55
N GLU A 72 8.18 0.53 3.23
CA GLU A 72 9.44 0.87 2.52
C GLU A 72 9.27 2.10 1.60
N ASP A 73 8.47 3.08 2.01
CA ASP A 73 8.25 4.37 1.30
C ASP A 73 7.83 4.30 -0.18
N SER A 74 7.33 3.14 -0.64
CA SER A 74 6.97 2.90 -2.05
C SER A 74 5.51 3.26 -2.38
N ARG A 75 4.59 2.90 -1.49
CA ARG A 75 3.14 2.88 -1.76
C ARG A 75 2.57 4.24 -2.18
N PHE A 76 3.08 5.31 -1.58
CA PHE A 76 2.65 6.67 -1.93
C PHE A 76 2.97 6.98 -3.39
N PHE A 77 4.23 6.82 -3.80
CA PHE A 77 4.67 7.11 -5.17
C PHE A 77 4.04 6.16 -6.20
N ASP A 78 3.83 4.89 -5.84
CA ASP A 78 3.14 3.92 -6.70
C ASP A 78 1.71 4.34 -7.03
N LEU A 79 0.95 4.81 -6.04
CA LEU A 79 -0.42 5.29 -6.27
C LEU A 79 -0.46 6.56 -7.11
N LEU A 80 0.51 7.48 -6.93
CA LEU A 80 0.59 8.70 -7.71
C LEU A 80 0.91 8.43 -9.18
N ARG A 81 1.97 7.65 -9.46
CA ARG A 81 2.40 7.36 -10.84
C ARG A 81 1.38 6.54 -11.63
N TRP A 82 0.60 5.70 -10.95
CA TRP A 82 -0.51 4.96 -11.56
C TRP A 82 -1.81 5.75 -11.68
N LYS A 83 -1.86 6.98 -11.13
CA LYS A 83 -3.09 7.76 -10.97
C LYS A 83 -4.21 6.96 -10.29
N ALA A 84 -3.85 6.18 -9.28
CA ALA A 84 -4.72 5.27 -8.56
C ALA A 84 -5.00 5.73 -7.12
N ALA A 85 -4.64 6.96 -6.77
CA ALA A 85 -4.88 7.50 -5.43
C ALA A 85 -6.39 7.64 -5.08
N PRO A 86 -7.26 8.15 -5.98
CA PRO A 86 -8.70 8.22 -5.70
C PRO A 86 -9.27 6.83 -5.41
N GLY A 87 -10.02 6.70 -4.31
CA GLY A 87 -10.59 5.43 -3.88
C GLY A 87 -9.62 4.47 -3.20
N ASN A 88 -8.34 4.83 -3.04
CA ASN A 88 -7.33 4.01 -2.35
C ASN A 88 -6.71 4.71 -1.13
N ILE A 89 -6.65 6.04 -1.11
CA ILE A 89 -6.08 6.80 0.02
C ILE A 89 -7.12 7.49 0.89
N ASP A 90 -8.31 7.70 0.34
CA ASP A 90 -9.47 8.35 0.95
C ASP A 90 -10.48 7.32 1.51
N ILE A 91 -10.10 6.04 1.57
CA ILE A 91 -10.89 4.99 2.20
C ILE A 91 -10.78 5.10 3.73
N PRO A 92 -11.89 5.00 4.47
CA PRO A 92 -11.85 4.93 5.93
C PRO A 92 -11.01 3.74 6.40
N THR A 93 -10.22 3.93 7.46
CA THR A 93 -9.49 2.82 8.08
C THR A 93 -10.49 1.83 8.67
N ARG A 94 -10.32 0.56 8.31
CA ARG A 94 -11.17 -0.54 8.77
C ARG A 94 -10.33 -1.55 9.55
N GLY A 95 -10.93 -2.17 10.54
CA GLY A 95 -10.29 -3.20 11.35
C GLY A 95 -11.22 -3.74 12.42
N LEU A 96 -10.63 -4.32 13.45
CA LEU A 96 -11.35 -4.79 14.63
C LEU A 96 -11.83 -3.59 15.45
N THR A 97 -13.15 -3.45 15.62
CA THR A 97 -13.77 -2.30 16.33
C THR A 97 -14.14 -2.66 17.76
N SER A 98 -14.51 -3.90 18.03
CA SER A 98 -14.82 -4.35 19.39
C SER A 98 -14.53 -5.83 19.57
N VAL A 99 -14.07 -6.16 20.77
CA VAL A 99 -13.95 -7.53 21.27
C VAL A 99 -14.87 -7.63 22.48
N LEU A 100 -15.89 -8.46 22.38
CA LEU A 100 -16.77 -8.77 23.50
C LEU A 100 -16.38 -10.13 24.07
N MET A 101 -16.26 -10.20 25.38
CA MET A 101 -16.03 -11.44 26.10
C MET A 101 -17.31 -11.82 26.84
N ASP A 102 -17.94 -12.91 26.38
CA ASP A 102 -19.13 -13.46 27.00
C ASP A 102 -18.73 -14.55 28.00
N TRP A 103 -19.10 -14.34 29.27
CA TRP A 103 -18.83 -15.26 30.38
C TRP A 103 -20.02 -16.18 30.69
N THR A 104 -21.10 -16.11 29.92
CA THR A 104 -22.29 -16.92 30.14
C THR A 104 -21.95 -18.41 29.99
N GLY A 105 -22.08 -19.16 31.09
CA GLY A 105 -21.77 -20.60 31.15
C GLY A 105 -20.33 -20.95 31.50
N ALA A 106 -19.46 -19.97 31.75
CA ALA A 106 -18.07 -20.20 32.15
C ALA A 106 -17.99 -20.90 33.51
N GLN A 107 -17.07 -21.86 33.63
CA GLN A 107 -16.82 -22.63 34.85
C GLN A 107 -15.67 -22.02 35.67
N PRO A 108 -15.60 -22.28 36.99
CA PRO A 108 -14.45 -21.91 37.80
C PRO A 108 -13.16 -22.53 37.22
N GLY A 109 -12.27 -21.70 36.68
CA GLY A 109 -11.03 -22.12 36.01
C GLY A 109 -10.93 -21.72 34.54
N ASP A 110 -12.03 -21.29 33.91
CA ASP A 110 -11.98 -20.75 32.54
C ASP A 110 -11.23 -19.43 32.49
N LEU A 111 -10.17 -19.37 31.68
CA LEU A 111 -9.29 -18.20 31.54
C LEU A 111 -9.73 -17.24 30.43
N GLN A 112 -10.62 -17.67 29.54
CA GLN A 112 -11.16 -16.87 28.45
C GLN A 112 -12.65 -17.22 28.24
N GLY A 113 -13.53 -16.24 28.45
CA GLY A 113 -14.92 -16.32 28.00
C GLY A 113 -15.02 -16.41 26.46
N LYS A 114 -16.21 -16.72 25.94
CA LYS A 114 -16.43 -16.80 24.49
C LYS A 114 -16.20 -15.42 23.87
N LEU A 115 -15.17 -15.32 23.03
CA LEU A 115 -14.82 -14.08 22.35
C LEU A 115 -15.67 -13.88 21.10
N SER A 116 -16.26 -12.69 20.98
CA SER A 116 -16.94 -12.20 19.78
C SER A 116 -16.18 -11.00 19.23
N PHE A 117 -15.86 -11.05 17.93
CA PHE A 117 -15.09 -10.01 17.23
C PHE A 117 -16.00 -9.26 16.26
N THR A 118 -16.00 -7.94 16.32
CA THR A 118 -16.72 -7.09 15.37
C THR A 118 -15.72 -6.31 14.53
N TYR A 119 -15.93 -6.33 13.22
CA TYR A 119 -15.10 -5.60 12.26
C TYR A 119 -15.89 -4.46 11.63
N GLY A 120 -15.25 -3.31 11.47
CA GLY A 120 -15.91 -2.10 10.99
C GLY A 120 -14.92 -0.99 10.65
N VAL A 121 -15.45 0.21 10.43
CA VAL A 121 -14.65 1.43 10.36
C VAL A 121 -14.19 1.77 11.77
N ILE A 122 -12.90 2.05 11.96
CA ILE A 122 -12.33 2.42 13.25
C ILE A 122 -12.62 3.91 13.49
N PRO A 123 -13.50 4.27 14.44
CA PRO A 123 -13.89 5.67 14.64
C PRO A 123 -12.75 6.53 15.22
N GLU A 124 -11.79 5.92 15.92
CA GLU A 124 -10.61 6.60 16.49
C GLU A 124 -9.50 6.83 15.46
N ALA A 125 -9.57 6.19 14.28
CA ALA A 125 -8.58 6.39 13.24
C ALA A 125 -8.71 7.79 12.62
N GLU A 126 -7.58 8.34 12.18
CA GLU A 126 -7.57 9.64 11.50
C GLU A 126 -8.53 9.64 10.31
N VAL A 127 -9.42 10.64 10.28
CA VAL A 127 -10.38 10.81 9.18
C VAL A 127 -9.62 11.18 7.91
N ARG A 128 -9.48 10.20 7.02
CA ARG A 128 -8.90 10.39 5.69
C ARG A 128 -9.68 11.46 4.93
N LYS A 129 -8.97 12.49 4.45
CA LYS A 129 -9.58 13.55 3.65
C LYS A 129 -9.85 13.02 2.23
N PRO A 130 -11.00 13.38 1.62
CA PRO A 130 -11.32 12.95 0.27
C PRO A 130 -10.31 13.50 -0.74
N TRP A 131 -10.04 12.74 -1.80
CA TRP A 131 -9.24 13.21 -2.92
C TRP A 131 -10.02 14.29 -3.69
N LYS A 132 -9.65 15.56 -3.48
CA LYS A 132 -10.40 16.71 -4.01
C LYS A 132 -10.14 17.01 -5.47
N GLY A 133 -9.04 16.52 -6.05
CA GLY A 133 -8.72 16.73 -7.45
C GLY A 133 -7.28 16.37 -7.82
N ASP A 134 -7.01 16.36 -9.12
CA ASP A 134 -5.73 15.92 -9.70
C ASP A 134 -4.52 16.79 -9.30
N TYR A 135 -4.73 17.97 -8.74
CA TYR A 135 -3.63 18.79 -8.20
C TYR A 135 -2.87 18.07 -7.08
N TYR A 136 -3.48 17.12 -6.36
CA TYR A 136 -2.80 16.30 -5.36
C TYR A 136 -1.75 15.31 -5.92
N TYR A 137 -1.64 15.15 -7.25
CA TYR A 137 -0.56 14.36 -7.85
C TYR A 137 0.81 15.04 -7.77
N LEU A 138 0.84 16.36 -7.57
CA LEU A 138 2.07 17.13 -7.44
C LEU A 138 2.11 17.83 -6.09
N LEU A 139 3.29 17.89 -5.49
CA LEU A 139 3.48 18.66 -4.26
C LEU A 139 3.48 20.16 -4.57
N PRO A 140 2.85 21.01 -3.75
CA PRO A 140 2.92 22.46 -3.95
C PRO A 140 4.36 22.95 -3.79
N ILE A 141 4.77 23.87 -4.66
CA ILE A 141 6.02 24.61 -4.50
C ILE A 141 5.80 25.63 -3.37
N PRO A 142 6.70 25.76 -2.38
CA PRO A 142 6.55 26.75 -1.31
C PRO A 142 6.37 28.17 -1.85
N ASN A 143 5.37 28.89 -1.35
CA ASN A 143 5.02 30.24 -1.82
C ASN A 143 6.18 31.24 -1.72
N ASP A 144 7.05 31.08 -0.73
CA ASP A 144 8.23 31.94 -0.57
C ASP A 144 9.22 31.75 -1.72
N GLU A 145 9.39 30.53 -2.23
CA GLU A 145 10.26 30.26 -3.38
C GLU A 145 9.67 30.82 -4.68
N ILE A 146 8.34 30.73 -4.87
CA ILE A 146 7.65 31.37 -5.98
C ILE A 146 7.87 32.89 -5.95
N ARG A 147 7.66 33.53 -4.79
CA ARG A 147 7.85 34.98 -4.61
C ARG A 147 9.30 35.40 -4.84
N LYS A 148 10.28 34.66 -4.29
CA LYS A 148 11.71 34.93 -4.48
C LYS A 148 12.16 34.83 -5.94
N SER A 149 11.55 33.92 -6.72
CA SER A 149 11.90 33.71 -8.12
C SER A 149 11.54 34.89 -9.05
N ASN A 150 10.77 35.86 -8.55
CA ASN A 150 10.32 37.04 -9.28
C ASN A 150 9.65 36.70 -10.63
N GLY A 151 8.81 35.66 -10.64
CA GLY A 151 8.07 35.21 -11.82
C GLY A 151 8.76 34.16 -12.69
N THR A 152 9.96 33.69 -12.30
CA THR A 152 10.68 32.63 -13.03
C THR A 152 10.12 31.24 -12.71
N LEU A 153 9.77 30.97 -11.45
CA LEU A 153 9.17 29.70 -11.03
C LEU A 153 7.65 29.80 -11.13
N VAL A 154 7.05 28.88 -11.88
CA VAL A 154 5.60 28.73 -12.02
C VAL A 154 5.12 27.64 -11.07
N GLN A 155 4.01 27.88 -10.39
CA GLN A 155 3.40 26.92 -9.47
C GLN A 155 2.82 25.70 -10.22
N ASN A 156 2.75 24.56 -9.51
CA ASN A 156 2.06 23.39 -10.01
C ASN A 156 0.55 23.67 -10.20
N PRO A 157 -0.10 23.05 -11.22
CA PRO A 157 -1.51 23.31 -11.50
C PRO A 157 -2.41 23.05 -10.28
N GLY A 158 -3.25 24.04 -9.93
CA GLY A 158 -4.26 23.94 -8.88
C GLY A 158 -3.81 24.38 -7.47
N TYR A 159 -2.59 24.89 -7.32
CA TYR A 159 -2.07 25.49 -6.08
C TYR A 159 -1.84 26.99 -6.18
#